data_AF-A0A259RIM1-F1
#
_entry.id   AF-A0A259RIM1-F1
#
_cell.length_a   1.000
_cell.length_b   1.000
_cell.length_c   1.000
_cell.angle_alpha   90.00
_cell.angle_beta   90.00
_cell.angle_gamma   90.00
#
_symmetry.space_group_name_H-M   'P 1'
#
loop_
_entity.id
_entity.type
_entity.pdbx_description
1 polymer ?
#
loop_
_entity_poly.entity_id
_entity_poly.type
_entity_poly.pdbx_seq_one_letter_code
_entity_poly.pdbx_strand_id
1 'polypeptide(L)' 'MHYVVPYKSNFQQEHGMIERRPFEQLGGDRLDWLDTRHHFSFAGYHDPQRMNWGALRVWNDDTIAP' A
#
# COMPACT_ATOMS: atom_id res chain seq x y z
N MET A 1 -28.88 2.74 42.49
CA MET A 1 -29.27 3.10 41.11
C MET A 1 -28.06 2.90 40.21
N HIS A 2 -28.06 1.88 39.36
CA HIS A 2 -26.98 1.66 38.38
C HIS A 2 -27.49 2.11 37.02
N TYR A 3 -26.80 3.09 36.42
CA TYR A 3 -27.01 3.48 35.03
C TYR A 3 -26.02 2.69 34.17
N VAL A 4 -26.55 1.80 33.33
CA VAL A 4 -25.75 1.13 32.29
C VAL A 4 -26.01 1.87 30.99
N VAL A 5 -24.98 2.51 30.44
CA VAL A 5 -25.02 3.12 29.11
C VAL A 5 -24.69 2.01 28.10
N PRO A 6 -25.60 1.61 27.20
CA PRO A 6 -25.27 0.61 26.20
C PRO A 6 -24.34 1.23 25.14
N TYR A 7 -23.10 0.73 25.07
CA TYR A 7 -22.23 1.05 23.94
C TYR A 7 -22.77 0.34 22.70
N LYS A 8 -23.38 1.09 21.78
CA LYS A 8 -23.75 0.56 20.47
C LYS A 8 -22.48 0.43 19.63
N SER A 9 -22.00 -0.79 19.42
CA SER A 9 -20.94 -1.05 18.45
C SER A 9 -21.50 -0.88 17.04
N ASN A 10 -21.38 0.31 16.49
CA ASN A 10 -21.68 0.59 15.09
C ASN A 10 -20.52 0.11 14.22
N PHE A 11 -20.37 -1.20 14.04
CA PHE A 11 -19.55 -1.74 12.96
C PHE A 11 -20.33 -1.61 11.64
N GLN A 12 -20.55 -0.38 11.20
CA GLN A 12 -20.69 -0.12 9.77
C GLN A 12 -19.30 -0.39 9.17
N GLN A 13 -19.27 -1.03 7.99
CA GLN A 13 -18.04 -1.46 7.34
C GLN A 13 -17.19 -0.22 6.98
N GLU A 14 -16.36 0.24 7.92
CA GLU A 14 -15.37 1.28 7.70
C GLU A 14 -14.51 0.82 6.52
N HIS A 15 -14.37 1.67 5.49
CA HIS A 15 -13.37 1.44 4.46
C HIS A 15 -12.05 1.16 5.18
N GLY A 16 -11.51 -0.06 4.99
CA GLY A 16 -10.60 -0.68 5.95
C GLY A 16 -9.43 0.22 6.33
N MET A 17 -9.18 0.36 7.63
CA MET A 17 -8.01 1.03 8.22
C MET A 17 -6.65 0.48 7.71
N ILE A 18 -6.68 -0.63 6.98
CA ILE A 18 -5.55 -1.29 6.34
C ILE A 18 -5.91 -1.54 4.87
N GLU A 19 -5.11 -0.99 3.97
CA GLU A 19 -5.17 -1.27 2.54
C GLU A 19 -4.21 -2.43 2.21
N ARG A 20 -4.72 -3.50 1.57
CA ARG A 20 -3.87 -4.57 1.04
C ARG A 20 -3.51 -4.27 -0.42
N ARG A 21 -2.22 -4.21 -0.72
CA ARG A 21 -1.67 -4.13 -2.08
C ARG A 21 -0.93 -5.43 -2.41
N PRO A 22 -1.53 -6.36 -3.18
CA PRO A 22 -0.87 -7.60 -3.57
C PRO A 22 0.38 -7.33 -4.42
N PHE A 23 1.42 -8.14 -4.22
CA PHE A 23 2.71 -8.01 -4.90
C PHE A 23 2.57 -8.06 -6.43
N GLU A 24 1.69 -8.94 -6.92
CA GLU A 24 1.44 -9.16 -8.35
C GLU A 24 0.78 -7.95 -9.04
N GLN A 25 0.23 -7.02 -8.27
CA GLN A 25 -0.39 -5.79 -8.76
C GLN A 25 0.55 -4.58 -8.69
N LEU A 26 1.81 -4.78 -8.29
CA LEU A 26 2.82 -3.72 -8.30
C LEU A 26 3.41 -3.60 -9.71
N GLY A 27 3.49 -2.36 -10.18
CA GLY A 27 4.29 -2.04 -11.36
C GLY A 27 5.77 -2.22 -11.09
N GLY A 28 6.57 -2.31 -12.13
CA GLY A 28 7.98 -2.62 -12.00
C GLY A 28 8.62 -2.88 -13.35
N ASP A 29 9.94 -3.01 -13.33
CA ASP A 29 10.75 -3.27 -14.51
C ASP A 29 11.67 -4.46 -14.24
N ARG A 30 12.04 -5.16 -15.32
CA ARG A 30 13.01 -6.24 -15.28
C ARG A 30 14.14 -5.95 -16.25
N LEU A 31 15.31 -5.71 -15.67
CA LEU A 31 16.58 -5.45 -16.35
C LEU A 31 17.54 -6.62 -16.12
N ASP A 32 18.69 -6.59 -16.79
CA ASP A 32 19.68 -7.68 -16.70
C ASP A 32 20.17 -7.96 -15.27
N TRP A 33 20.27 -6.92 -14.44
CA TRP A 33 20.81 -7.00 -13.06
C TRP A 33 19.80 -6.66 -11.97
N LEU A 34 18.59 -6.20 -12.34
CA LEU A 34 17.57 -5.68 -11.42
C LEU A 34 16.18 -6.18 -11.81
N ASP A 35 15.51 -6.85 -10.88
CA ASP A 35 14.06 -7.08 -10.91
C ASP A 35 13.46 -6.20 -9.80
N THR A 36 12.71 -5.17 -10.16
CA THR A 36 12.19 -4.16 -9.22
C THR A 36 10.67 -4.11 -9.25
N ARG A 37 10.05 -3.92 -8.08
CA ARG A 37 8.61 -3.64 -7.92
C ARG A 37 8.40 -2.35 -7.15
N HIS A 38 7.49 -1.51 -7.63
CA HIS A 38 7.23 -0.18 -7.11
C HIS A 38 5.86 -0.12 -6.42
N HIS A 39 5.84 0.26 -5.14
CA HIS A 39 4.61 0.52 -4.39
C HIS A 39 3.99 1.89 -4.74
N PHE A 40 4.84 2.84 -5.17
CA PHE A 40 4.45 4.16 -5.62
C PHE A 40 5.01 4.45 -7.01
N SER A 41 4.37 5.37 -7.74
CA SER A 41 4.85 5.88 -9.02
C SER A 41 6.29 6.35 -8.92
N PHE A 42 7.16 5.72 -9.69
CA PHE A 42 8.60 5.96 -9.70
C PHE A 42 9.20 5.49 -11.03
N ALA A 43 10.25 6.18 -11.48
CA ALA A 43 10.90 5.92 -12.77
C ALA A 43 9.88 5.87 -13.94
N GLY A 44 9.82 4.74 -14.66
CA GLY A 44 8.89 4.54 -15.78
C GLY A 44 7.48 4.12 -15.37
N TYR A 45 7.28 3.68 -14.13
CA TYR A 45 5.97 3.27 -13.62
C TYR A 45 5.16 4.47 -13.11
N HIS A 46 3.92 4.59 -13.58
CA HIS A 46 3.02 5.68 -13.20
C HIS A 46 1.59 5.19 -12.93
N ASP A 47 1.16 5.37 -11.69
CA ASP A 47 -0.22 5.24 -11.22
C ASP A 47 -0.60 6.49 -10.37
N PRO A 48 -1.53 7.34 -10.84
CA PRO A 48 -1.90 8.57 -10.13
C PRO A 48 -2.54 8.32 -8.75
N GLN A 49 -3.04 7.10 -8.48
CA GLN A 49 -3.59 6.73 -7.17
C GLN A 49 -2.50 6.28 -6.19
N ARG A 50 -1.29 6.02 -6.67
CA ARG A 50 -0.16 5.51 -5.88
C ARG A 50 1.03 6.47 -5.95
N MET A 51 0.84 7.75 -5.63
CA MET A 51 1.95 8.72 -5.68
C MET A 51 2.80 8.75 -4.40
N ASN A 52 2.19 8.54 -3.23
CA ASN A 52 2.86 8.57 -1.93
C ASN A 52 1.92 8.08 -0.81
N TRP A 53 2.48 7.83 0.39
CA TRP A 53 1.72 7.74 1.63
C TRP A 53 2.30 8.70 2.67
N GLY A 54 1.60 9.79 2.93
CA GLY A 54 2.12 10.86 3.78
C GLY A 54 3.44 11.38 3.21
N ALA A 55 4.52 11.31 3.99
CA ALA A 55 5.86 11.69 3.56
C ALA A 55 6.61 10.60 2.78
N LEU A 56 6.17 9.32 2.81
CA LEU A 56 6.82 8.22 2.10
C LEU A 56 6.57 8.35 0.59
N ARG A 57 7.63 8.55 -0.18
CA ARG A 57 7.56 8.80 -1.63
C ARG A 57 7.93 7.60 -2.49
N VAL A 58 8.89 6.80 -2.04
CA VAL A 58 9.40 5.65 -2.79
C VAL A 58 9.51 4.48 -1.83
N TRP A 59 8.98 3.34 -2.26
CA TRP A 59 9.13 2.07 -1.57
C TRP A 59 9.17 0.98 -2.65
N ASN A 60 10.35 0.39 -2.82
CA ASN A 60 10.60 -0.65 -3.80
C ASN A 60 10.87 -2.00 -3.13
N ASP A 61 10.56 -3.06 -3.85
CA ASP A 61 11.05 -4.42 -3.60
C ASP A 61 12.01 -4.76 -4.75
N ASP A 62 13.30 -4.84 -4.43
CA ASP A 62 14.39 -4.96 -5.40
C ASP A 62 15.12 -6.29 -5.21
N THR A 63 15.20 -7.08 -6.28
CA THR A 63 16.11 -8.22 -6.37
C THR A 63 17.27 -7.87 -7.28
N ILE A 64 18.49 -7.95 -6.74
CA ILE A 64 19.73 -7.65 -7.44
C ILE A 64 20.45 -8.95 -7.80
N ALA A 65 20.94 -9.05 -9.03
CA ALA A 65 21.77 -10.18 -9.43
C ALA A 65 23.07 -10.26 -8.57
N PRO A 66 23.64 -11.46 -8.35
CA PRO A 66 24.82 -11.64 -7.51
C PRO A 66 26.07 -10.86 -7.94
#